data_AF-A0A350WN59-F1
#
_entry.id   AF-A0A350WN59-F1
#
_cell.length_a   1.000
_cell.length_b   1.000
_cell.length_c   1.000
_cell.angle_alpha   90.00
_cell.angle_beta   90.00
_cell.angle_gamma   90.00
#
_symmetry.space_group_name_H-M   'P 1'
#
loop_
_entity.id
_entity.type
_entity.pdbx_description
1 polymer ?
#
loop_
_entity_poly.entity_id
_entity_poly.type
_entity_poly.pdbx_seq_one_letter_code
_entity_poly.pdbx_strand_id
1 'polypeptide(L)'
;MLKSMKPKTTIPRNVILWGLVGLLVISGLIALIASFNSGSDGADEVNAVYTNAAETLAVQQMTLAASSPTITPVLATETPTATITPLVSPTTFIQQPLVTNTVAPIGGGGSGAVGCNNSAYVADVTLPDDTVVTPGQALTKTWKLLNNGSCAWTATYNVTFVSGNAMGGVTTPIGISVAPGQSADVTVKMTAPATAGDVIGYWILTNDNGEKFGTSFYIKVKVGGATAGTATTAPTATSTTSSYP
;
A
#
# COMPACT_ATOMS: atom_id res chain seq x y z
N MET A 1 9.58 -59.01 -66.79
CA MET A 1 9.71 -57.57 -66.46
C MET A 1 8.32 -56.98 -66.26
N LEU A 2 7.87 -56.79 -65.02
CA LEU A 2 6.73 -55.91 -64.73
C LEU A 2 7.09 -55.02 -63.54
N LYS A 3 7.17 -53.72 -63.80
CA LYS A 3 7.48 -52.69 -62.81
C LYS A 3 6.20 -52.43 -62.02
N SER A 4 6.14 -52.96 -60.79
CA SER A 4 4.96 -52.77 -59.94
C SER A 4 4.86 -51.30 -59.50
N MET A 5 3.81 -50.63 -59.95
CA MET A 5 3.50 -49.24 -59.64
C MET A 5 2.99 -49.12 -58.20
N LYS A 6 3.61 -48.23 -57.41
CA LYS A 6 3.14 -47.92 -56.06
C LYS A 6 1.77 -47.22 -56.13
N PRO A 7 0.80 -47.60 -55.29
CA PRO A 7 -0.54 -47.02 -55.32
C PRO A 7 -0.49 -45.54 -54.93
N LYS A 8 -1.22 -44.72 -55.70
CA LYS A 8 -1.34 -43.27 -55.49
C LYS A 8 -2.29 -43.01 -54.32
N THR A 9 -1.73 -42.65 -53.17
CA THR A 9 -2.50 -42.34 -51.95
C THR A 9 -3.46 -41.17 -52.22
N THR A 10 -4.75 -41.46 -52.26
CA THR A 10 -5.79 -40.45 -52.42
C THR A 10 -6.24 -40.02 -51.03
N ILE A 11 -5.93 -38.79 -50.64
CA ILE A 11 -6.28 -38.26 -49.32
C ILE A 11 -7.81 -38.13 -49.25
N PRO A 12 -8.46 -38.65 -48.19
CA PRO A 12 -9.91 -38.60 -48.08
C PRO A 12 -10.41 -37.16 -47.96
N ARG A 13 -11.47 -36.84 -48.70
CA ARG A 13 -12.04 -35.47 -48.84
C ARG A 13 -12.36 -34.81 -47.49
N ASN A 14 -12.67 -35.60 -46.47
CA ASN A 14 -12.97 -35.11 -45.13
C ASN A 14 -11.72 -34.60 -44.42
N VAL A 15 -10.54 -35.21 -44.65
CA VAL A 15 -9.27 -34.73 -44.08
C VAL A 15 -8.85 -33.41 -44.73
N ILE A 16 -9.15 -33.22 -46.01
CA ILE A 16 -8.95 -31.94 -46.71
C ILE A 16 -9.89 -30.88 -46.13
N LEU A 17 -11.16 -31.22 -45.91
CA LEU A 17 -12.16 -30.30 -45.35
C LEU A 17 -11.80 -29.85 -43.92
N TRP A 18 -11.42 -30.79 -43.04
CA TRP A 18 -10.99 -30.47 -41.68
C TRP A 18 -9.65 -29.71 -41.64
N GLY A 19 -8.74 -29.98 -42.59
CA GLY A 19 -7.51 -29.20 -42.76
C GLY A 19 -7.79 -27.73 -43.13
N LEU A 20 -8.74 -27.48 -44.03
CA LEU A 20 -9.13 -26.12 -44.42
C LEU A 20 -9.85 -25.38 -43.29
N VAL A 21 -10.72 -26.08 -42.53
CA VAL A 21 -11.40 -25.49 -41.35
C VAL A 21 -10.38 -25.16 -40.26
N GLY A 22 -9.42 -26.03 -39.99
CA GLY A 22 -8.33 -25.77 -39.04
C GLY A 22 -7.48 -24.56 -39.45
N LEU A 23 -7.15 -24.44 -40.74
CA LEU A 23 -6.40 -23.29 -41.26
C LEU A 23 -7.18 -21.97 -41.13
N LEU A 24 -8.50 -22.00 -41.36
CA LEU A 24 -9.36 -20.82 -41.16
C LEU A 24 -9.42 -20.40 -39.68
N VAL A 25 -9.57 -21.34 -38.75
CA VAL A 25 -9.60 -21.04 -37.31
C VAL A 25 -8.27 -20.47 -36.83
N ILE A 26 -7.14 -21.03 -37.29
CA ILE A 26 -5.80 -20.53 -36.94
C ILE A 26 -5.57 -19.13 -37.52
N SER A 27 -5.98 -18.88 -38.77
CA SER A 27 -5.87 -17.54 -39.39
C SER A 27 -6.72 -16.49 -38.66
N GLY A 28 -7.92 -16.87 -38.20
CA GLY A 28 -8.77 -16.00 -37.38
C GLY A 28 -8.15 -15.68 -36.01
N LEU A 29 -7.50 -16.66 -35.37
CA LEU A 29 -6.82 -16.45 -34.09
C LEU A 29 -5.61 -15.51 -34.23
N ILE A 30 -4.84 -15.64 -35.32
CA ILE A 30 -3.69 -14.76 -35.61
C ILE A 30 -4.16 -13.32 -35.88
N ALA A 31 -5.25 -13.13 -36.63
CA ALA A 31 -5.83 -11.81 -36.87
C ALA A 31 -6.39 -11.17 -35.58
N LEU A 32 -6.96 -11.97 -34.69
CA LEU A 32 -7.44 -11.51 -33.38
C LEU A 32 -6.27 -11.01 -32.51
N ILE A 33 -5.16 -11.75 -32.46
CA ILE A 33 -3.95 -11.35 -31.71
C ILE A 33 -3.32 -10.09 -32.32
N ALA A 34 -3.26 -9.97 -33.66
CA ALA A 34 -2.76 -8.76 -34.32
C ALA A 34 -3.61 -7.53 -34.00
N SER A 35 -4.93 -7.69 -33.86
CA SER A 35 -5.86 -6.60 -33.50
C SER A 35 -5.66 -6.08 -32.07
N PHE A 36 -5.10 -6.88 -31.16
CA PHE A 36 -4.72 -6.44 -29.81
C PHE A 36 -3.32 -5.81 -29.74
N ASN A 37 -2.50 -5.97 -30.78
CA ASN A 37 -1.14 -5.41 -30.85
C ASN A 37 -1.02 -4.13 -31.71
N SER A 38 -2.09 -3.72 -32.42
CA SER A 38 -2.14 -2.45 -33.15
C SER A 38 -2.70 -1.30 -32.29
N GLY A 39 -2.18 -1.19 -31.07
CA GLY A 39 -2.38 -0.05 -30.18
C GLY A 39 -1.07 0.69 -29.93
N SER A 40 -0.42 1.14 -31.00
CA SER A 40 0.76 2.02 -30.92
C SER A 40 0.50 3.26 -31.77
N ASP A 41 -0.19 4.25 -31.20
CA ASP A 41 -0.16 5.66 -31.64
C ASP A 41 -0.58 6.55 -30.45
N GLY A 42 0.15 6.41 -29.35
CA GLY A 42 0.04 7.30 -28.19
C GLY A 42 1.36 7.47 -27.43
N ALA A 43 2.48 7.07 -28.04
CA ALA A 43 3.79 7.03 -27.39
C ALA A 43 4.68 8.26 -27.66
N ASP A 44 4.15 9.32 -28.30
CA ASP A 44 4.95 10.50 -28.66
C ASP A 44 4.54 11.82 -27.96
N GLU A 45 3.62 11.81 -26.99
CA GLU A 45 3.23 13.05 -26.28
C GLU A 45 3.64 13.13 -24.79
N VAL A 46 4.22 12.08 -24.19
CA VAL A 46 4.61 12.10 -22.76
C VAL A 46 6.12 12.29 -22.54
N ASN A 47 6.95 12.15 -23.58
CA ASN A 47 8.42 12.22 -23.45
C ASN A 47 9.04 13.61 -23.71
N ALA A 48 8.23 14.66 -23.89
CA ALA A 48 8.71 16.03 -24.09
C ALA A 48 8.60 16.95 -22.85
N VAL A 49 8.10 16.46 -21.71
CA VAL A 49 7.86 17.28 -20.49
C VAL A 49 8.82 16.98 -19.33
N TYR A 50 9.74 16.00 -19.45
CA TYR A 50 10.65 15.61 -18.35
C TYR A 50 12.10 16.10 -18.45
N THR A 51 12.45 17.05 -19.33
CA THR A 51 13.86 17.50 -19.52
C THR A 51 14.24 18.83 -18.84
N ASN A 52 13.42 19.47 -18.00
CA ASN A 52 13.79 20.76 -17.38
C ASN A 52 13.57 20.87 -15.85
N ALA A 53 14.05 19.91 -15.05
CA ALA A 53 13.98 20.06 -13.57
C ALA A 53 15.16 19.44 -12.78
N ALA A 54 16.36 19.33 -13.36
CA ALA A 54 17.50 18.68 -12.72
C ALA A 54 18.70 19.60 -12.35
N GLU A 55 18.58 20.94 -12.39
CA GLU A 55 19.74 21.82 -12.14
C GLU A 55 19.58 22.88 -11.03
N THR A 56 18.44 22.98 -10.33
CA THR A 56 18.21 24.08 -9.37
C THR A 56 18.51 23.77 -7.90
N LEU A 57 18.95 22.55 -7.54
CA LEU A 57 19.20 22.20 -6.13
C LEU A 57 20.63 22.47 -5.62
N ALA A 58 21.61 22.74 -6.48
CA ALA A 58 22.99 22.97 -6.06
C ALA A 58 23.28 24.41 -5.58
N VAL A 59 22.48 25.40 -5.98
CA VAL A 59 22.76 26.82 -5.64
C VAL A 59 22.30 27.18 -4.22
N GLN A 60 21.27 26.51 -3.69
CA GLN A 60 20.69 26.90 -2.40
C GLN A 60 21.48 26.38 -1.18
N GLN A 61 22.35 25.38 -1.35
CA GLN A 61 23.16 24.83 -0.25
C GLN A 61 24.45 25.62 0.02
N MET A 62 24.90 26.50 -0.90
CA MET A 62 26.15 27.26 -0.70
C MET A 62 25.97 28.57 0.09
N THR A 63 24.74 29.06 0.30
CA THR A 63 24.50 30.32 1.04
C THR A 63 24.31 30.15 2.55
N LEU A 64 24.25 28.92 3.09
CA LEU A 64 24.07 28.68 4.54
C LEU A 64 25.37 28.56 5.36
N ALA A 65 26.54 28.66 4.72
CA ALA A 65 27.84 28.54 5.41
C ALA A 65 28.48 29.88 5.82
N ALA A 66 27.84 31.03 5.55
CA ALA A 66 28.46 32.36 5.74
C ALA A 66 27.96 33.17 6.96
N SER A 67 27.23 32.56 7.90
CA SER A 67 26.82 33.23 9.14
C SER A 67 27.33 32.48 10.37
N SER A 68 28.65 32.42 10.53
CA SER A 68 29.27 32.15 11.82
C SER A 68 29.27 33.46 12.62
N PRO A 69 28.53 33.59 13.73
CA PRO A 69 28.71 34.73 14.62
C PRO A 69 30.07 34.59 15.32
N THR A 70 31.00 35.48 15.00
CA THR A 70 32.21 35.71 15.79
C THR A 70 31.79 36.12 17.20
N ILE A 71 32.02 35.25 18.17
CA ILE A 71 31.75 35.54 19.58
C ILE A 71 32.92 36.38 20.10
N THR A 72 32.76 37.70 20.13
CA THR A 72 33.64 38.61 20.87
C THR A 72 33.28 38.53 22.35
N PRO A 73 34.20 38.18 23.27
CA PRO A 73 33.91 38.21 24.69
C PRO A 73 33.89 39.67 25.17
N VAL A 74 32.72 40.17 25.55
CA VAL A 74 32.56 41.49 26.18
C VAL A 74 32.28 41.28 27.67
N LEU A 75 33.20 41.77 28.50
CA LEU A 75 33.11 41.82 29.96
C LEU A 75 32.38 43.11 30.37
N ALA A 76 31.18 42.99 30.97
CA ALA A 76 30.56 43.99 31.85
C ALA A 76 29.33 43.35 32.53
N THR A 77 29.37 43.06 33.83
CA THR A 77 29.00 43.94 34.95
C THR A 77 27.50 43.92 35.22
N GLU A 78 27.14 43.12 36.23
CA GLU A 78 25.82 42.99 36.84
C GLU A 78 25.30 44.33 37.37
N THR A 79 24.03 44.63 37.09
CA THR A 79 23.23 45.55 37.93
C THR A 79 21.80 45.01 37.96
N PRO A 80 21.31 44.53 39.12
CA PRO A 80 19.95 44.04 39.25
C PRO A 80 19.01 45.20 39.56
N THR A 81 17.90 45.37 38.84
CA THR A 81 16.78 46.21 39.29
C THR A 81 15.44 45.74 38.73
N ALA A 82 14.66 45.16 39.65
CA ALA A 82 13.21 45.16 39.84
C ALA A 82 12.24 44.71 38.72
N THR A 83 11.61 43.56 39.01
CA THR A 83 10.15 43.36 39.14
C THR A 83 9.22 44.08 38.17
N ILE A 84 8.70 43.31 37.22
CA ILE A 84 7.36 43.52 36.66
C ILE A 84 6.58 42.20 36.66
N THR A 85 5.40 42.29 37.27
CA THR A 85 4.34 41.30 37.51
C THR A 85 3.96 40.46 36.28
N PRO A 86 3.75 39.14 36.39
CA PRO A 86 3.15 38.38 35.30
C PRO A 86 1.66 38.69 35.19
N LEU A 87 1.28 39.39 34.11
CA LEU A 87 -0.11 39.52 33.68
C LEU A 87 -0.54 38.21 33.03
N VAL A 88 -1.32 37.40 33.75
CA VAL A 88 -1.97 36.21 33.19
C VAL A 88 -2.94 36.64 32.08
N SER A 89 -2.53 36.41 30.83
CA SER A 89 -3.43 36.52 29.68
C SER A 89 -4.31 35.26 29.65
N PRO A 90 -5.65 35.36 29.59
CA PRO A 90 -6.50 34.20 29.42
C PRO A 90 -6.30 33.63 28.01
N THR A 91 -5.63 32.49 27.90
CA THR A 91 -5.56 31.70 26.67
C THR A 91 -6.97 31.24 26.34
N THR A 92 -7.60 31.94 25.40
CA THR A 92 -8.88 31.53 24.81
C THR A 92 -8.61 30.24 24.06
N PHE A 93 -9.22 29.13 24.49
CA PHE A 93 -9.26 27.90 23.72
C PHE A 93 -9.96 28.18 22.39
N ILE A 94 -9.20 28.31 21.30
CA ILE A 94 -9.76 28.22 19.96
C ILE A 94 -10.25 26.79 19.80
N GLN A 95 -11.57 26.61 19.80
CA GLN A 95 -12.20 25.35 19.46
C GLN A 95 -11.74 24.96 18.05
N GLN A 96 -11.15 23.77 17.93
CA GLN A 96 -10.84 23.15 16.66
C GLN A 96 -12.15 23.04 15.85
N PRO A 97 -12.19 23.45 14.58
CA PRO A 97 -13.40 23.32 13.79
C PRO A 97 -13.77 21.84 13.69
N LEU A 98 -14.99 21.51 14.12
CA LEU A 98 -15.64 20.24 13.81
C LEU A 98 -15.61 20.06 12.30
N VAL A 99 -14.76 19.15 11.81
CA VAL A 99 -14.78 18.68 10.42
C VAL A 99 -16.13 18.03 10.18
N THR A 100 -17.07 18.86 9.74
CA THR A 100 -18.41 18.43 9.36
C THR A 100 -18.27 17.89 7.94
N ASN A 101 -17.99 16.59 7.83
CA ASN A 101 -17.96 15.90 6.55
C ASN A 101 -19.31 16.13 5.87
N THR A 102 -19.28 16.90 4.77
CA THR A 102 -20.45 17.29 4.00
C THR A 102 -20.95 16.05 3.27
N VAL A 103 -22.09 15.52 3.71
CA VAL A 103 -22.81 14.44 3.02
C VAL A 103 -23.44 15.02 1.76
N ALA A 104 -22.94 14.63 0.59
CA ALA A 104 -23.72 14.74 -0.64
C ALA A 104 -24.74 13.58 -0.66
N PRO A 105 -26.05 13.83 -0.82
CA PRO A 105 -27.02 12.76 -1.00
C PRO A 105 -26.91 12.27 -2.45
N ILE A 106 -26.21 11.17 -2.68
CA ILE A 106 -26.38 10.41 -3.91
C ILE A 106 -27.71 9.64 -3.82
N GLY A 107 -28.75 10.25 -4.37
CA GLY A 107 -30.01 9.59 -4.61
C GLY A 107 -29.89 8.55 -5.72
N GLY A 108 -30.41 7.35 -5.45
CA GLY A 108 -31.01 6.48 -6.46
C GLY A 108 -30.11 5.43 -7.10
N GLY A 109 -30.27 4.18 -6.68
CA GLY A 109 -29.80 3.00 -7.43
C GLY A 109 -29.43 1.85 -6.51
N GLY A 110 -30.43 1.07 -6.08
CA GLY A 110 -30.23 -0.05 -5.16
C GLY A 110 -29.16 -1.04 -5.59
N SER A 111 -28.17 -1.21 -4.73
CA SER A 111 -27.50 -2.50 -4.52
C SER A 111 -27.67 -2.78 -3.04
N GLY A 112 -28.61 -3.67 -2.72
CA GLY A 112 -29.16 -3.84 -1.37
C GLY A 112 -28.08 -3.94 -0.31
N ALA A 113 -28.18 -3.10 0.72
CA ALA A 113 -27.50 -3.35 1.98
C ALA A 113 -27.86 -4.77 2.43
N VAL A 114 -26.92 -5.70 2.35
CA VAL A 114 -27.11 -7.08 2.82
C VAL A 114 -27.00 -7.05 4.33
N GLY A 115 -28.11 -6.72 5.01
CA GLY A 115 -28.20 -6.70 6.46
C GLY A 115 -27.82 -5.37 7.13
N CYS A 116 -28.01 -5.35 8.46
CA CYS A 116 -27.79 -4.20 9.34
C CYS A 116 -26.34 -3.73 9.31
N ASN A 117 -25.41 -4.61 9.67
CA ASN A 117 -23.97 -4.35 9.57
C ASN A 117 -23.45 -4.90 8.23
N ASN A 118 -22.87 -4.03 7.42
CA ASN A 118 -22.22 -4.41 6.16
C ASN A 118 -21.07 -3.45 5.87
N SER A 119 -20.08 -3.89 5.09
CA SER A 119 -18.96 -3.06 4.66
C SER A 119 -18.51 -3.39 3.23
N ALA A 120 -18.03 -2.36 2.54
CA ALA A 120 -17.36 -2.48 1.26
C ALA A 120 -15.97 -1.86 1.32
N TYR A 121 -14.99 -2.53 0.72
CA TYR A 121 -13.66 -1.98 0.52
C TYR A 121 -13.70 -0.82 -0.49
N VAL A 122 -12.99 0.26 -0.20
CA VAL A 122 -12.88 1.43 -1.10
C VAL A 122 -11.46 1.54 -1.65
N ALA A 123 -10.44 1.59 -0.78
CA ALA A 123 -9.05 1.76 -1.19
C ALA A 123 -8.05 1.40 -0.08
N ASP A 124 -6.83 1.11 -0.48
CA ASP A 124 -5.65 1.14 0.37
C ASP A 124 -5.26 2.59 0.59
N VAL A 125 -5.28 3.05 1.84
CA VAL A 125 -4.80 4.39 2.20
C VAL A 125 -3.30 4.37 2.40
N THR A 126 -2.78 3.30 3.00
CA THR A 126 -1.35 3.05 3.11
C THR A 126 -1.00 1.66 2.57
N LEU A 127 0.28 1.49 2.21
CA LEU A 127 0.85 0.24 1.73
C LEU A 127 0.00 -0.40 0.61
N PRO A 128 -0.15 0.26 -0.57
CA PRO A 128 -0.83 -0.35 -1.70
C PRO A 128 -0.29 -1.75 -2.01
N ASP A 129 -1.09 -2.56 -2.68
CA ASP A 129 -0.68 -3.91 -3.03
C ASP A 129 0.70 -3.99 -3.68
N ASP A 130 1.44 -5.03 -3.30
CA ASP A 130 2.80 -5.33 -3.77
C ASP A 130 3.87 -4.32 -3.32
N THR A 131 3.57 -3.47 -2.32
CA THR A 131 4.57 -2.63 -1.65
C THR A 131 5.74 -3.49 -1.14
N VAL A 132 6.96 -3.06 -1.45
CA VAL A 132 8.19 -3.72 -0.99
C VAL A 132 8.54 -3.24 0.42
N VAL A 133 8.78 -4.19 1.32
CA VAL A 133 9.10 -3.93 2.74
C VAL A 133 10.28 -4.79 3.18
N THR A 134 11.11 -4.29 4.09
CA THR A 134 12.25 -5.07 4.60
C THR A 134 11.79 -6.13 5.62
N PRO A 135 12.51 -7.26 5.76
CA PRO A 135 12.21 -8.24 6.81
C PRO A 135 12.16 -7.60 8.20
N GLY A 136 11.12 -7.93 8.99
CA GLY A 136 10.95 -7.39 10.35
C GLY A 136 10.50 -5.93 10.43
N GLN A 137 10.23 -5.26 9.31
CA GLN A 137 9.79 -3.87 9.29
C GLN A 137 8.43 -3.70 10.00
N ALA A 138 8.31 -2.69 10.87
CA ALA A 138 7.03 -2.30 11.43
C ALA A 138 6.15 -1.65 10.34
N LEU A 139 4.90 -2.10 10.24
CA LEU A 139 3.94 -1.69 9.23
C LEU A 139 2.72 -1.05 9.90
N THR A 140 2.21 0.03 9.31
CA THR A 140 0.92 0.62 9.68
C THR A 140 0.04 0.59 8.44
N LYS A 141 -0.86 -0.40 8.38
CA LYS A 141 -1.78 -0.58 7.26
C LYS A 141 -3.11 0.09 7.55
N THR A 142 -3.54 0.95 6.64
CA THR A 142 -4.81 1.66 6.71
C THR A 142 -5.61 1.39 5.44
N TRP A 143 -6.86 0.98 5.61
CA TRP A 143 -7.84 0.82 4.53
C TRP A 143 -8.96 1.83 4.69
N LYS A 144 -9.49 2.32 3.57
CA LYS A 144 -10.73 3.06 3.55
C LYS A 144 -11.88 2.10 3.28
N LEU A 145 -12.85 2.06 4.19
CA LEU A 145 -14.02 1.21 4.11
C LEU A 145 -15.30 2.05 4.09
N LEU A 146 -16.29 1.63 3.32
CA LEU A 146 -17.62 2.23 3.24
C LEU A 146 -18.62 1.41 4.07
N ASN A 147 -19.39 2.08 4.91
CA ASN A 147 -20.59 1.50 5.51
C ASN A 147 -21.72 1.49 4.49
N ASN A 148 -21.90 0.35 3.83
CA ASN A 148 -23.02 0.09 2.92
C ASN A 148 -24.12 -0.76 3.58
N GLY A 149 -24.17 -0.78 4.92
CA GLY A 149 -25.24 -1.37 5.72
C GLY A 149 -26.35 -0.37 6.04
N SER A 150 -27.29 -0.78 6.88
CA SER A 150 -28.35 0.11 7.41
C SER A 150 -28.11 0.57 8.85
N CYS A 151 -27.12 0.00 9.54
CA CYS A 151 -26.77 0.33 10.91
C CYS A 151 -25.44 1.07 10.99
N ALA A 152 -25.33 2.00 11.93
CA ALA A 152 -24.06 2.66 12.20
C ALA A 152 -23.09 1.68 12.85
N TRP A 153 -21.84 1.66 12.39
CA TRP A 153 -20.76 1.02 13.11
C TRP A 153 -20.43 1.87 14.34
N THR A 154 -20.08 1.22 15.45
CA THR A 154 -19.63 1.89 16.67
C THR A 154 -18.11 1.85 16.78
N ALA A 155 -17.55 2.74 17.59
CA ALA A 155 -16.10 2.78 17.84
C ALA A 155 -15.52 1.47 18.44
N THR A 156 -16.36 0.62 19.02
CA THR A 156 -15.99 -0.67 19.63
C THR A 156 -15.98 -1.83 18.64
N TYR A 157 -16.51 -1.65 17.43
CA TYR A 157 -16.41 -2.66 16.37
C TYR A 157 -14.94 -2.88 16.04
N ASN A 158 -14.60 -4.10 15.61
CA ASN A 158 -13.21 -4.51 15.47
C ASN A 158 -12.86 -4.87 14.03
N VAL A 159 -11.59 -4.70 13.71
CA VAL A 159 -10.91 -5.32 12.57
C VAL A 159 -10.32 -6.63 13.07
N THR A 160 -10.73 -7.73 12.47
CA THR A 160 -10.38 -9.07 12.92
C THR A 160 -9.70 -9.84 11.79
N PHE A 161 -8.58 -10.49 12.12
CA PHE A 161 -7.84 -11.34 11.20
C PHE A 161 -8.67 -12.58 10.81
N VAL A 162 -8.60 -12.97 9.53
CA VAL A 162 -9.35 -14.11 8.98
C VAL A 162 -8.42 -15.24 8.56
N SER A 163 -7.47 -14.97 7.67
CA SER A 163 -6.63 -16.00 7.05
C SER A 163 -5.38 -15.41 6.38
N GLY A 164 -4.47 -16.28 5.95
CA GLY A 164 -3.17 -15.90 5.39
C GLY A 164 -2.14 -15.66 6.49
N ASN A 165 -1.35 -14.60 6.38
CA ASN A 165 -0.36 -14.20 7.37
C ASN A 165 -0.82 -12.93 8.10
N ALA A 166 -1.04 -13.01 9.41
CA ALA A 166 -1.45 -11.87 10.22
C ALA A 166 -0.36 -10.81 10.39
N MET A 167 0.91 -11.16 10.11
CA MET A 167 2.07 -10.28 10.27
C MET A 167 2.14 -9.69 11.68
N GLY A 168 1.85 -10.50 12.69
CA GLY A 168 1.78 -10.05 14.10
C GLY A 168 0.62 -9.10 14.42
N GLY A 169 -0.25 -8.80 13.44
CA GLY A 169 -1.44 -8.01 13.65
C GLY A 169 -2.42 -8.72 14.59
N VAL A 170 -3.11 -7.91 15.40
CA VAL A 170 -4.10 -8.37 16.38
C VAL A 170 -5.45 -7.72 16.10
N THR A 171 -6.51 -8.33 16.61
CA THR A 171 -7.84 -7.71 16.57
C THR A 171 -7.78 -6.31 17.20
N THR A 172 -8.23 -5.31 16.45
CA THR A 172 -8.07 -3.90 16.81
C THR A 172 -9.42 -3.18 16.65
N PRO A 173 -9.88 -2.40 17.65
CA PRO A 173 -11.10 -1.60 17.50
C PRO A 173 -10.93 -0.52 16.43
N ILE A 174 -11.99 -0.24 15.68
CA ILE A 174 -11.96 0.80 14.65
C ILE A 174 -11.85 2.21 15.26
N GLY A 175 -12.28 2.39 16.51
CA GLY A 175 -12.08 3.61 17.29
C GLY A 175 -12.96 4.80 16.89
N ILE A 176 -13.83 4.64 15.90
CA ILE A 176 -14.71 5.68 15.36
C ILE A 176 -16.10 5.11 15.03
N SER A 177 -17.13 5.93 15.19
CA SER A 177 -18.48 5.57 14.74
C SER A 177 -18.68 5.97 13.27
N VAL A 178 -19.32 5.12 12.48
CA VAL A 178 -19.48 5.32 11.03
C VAL A 178 -20.94 5.10 10.64
N ALA A 179 -21.63 6.17 10.26
CA ALA A 179 -23.02 6.10 9.83
C ALA A 179 -23.20 5.37 8.49
N PRO A 180 -24.39 4.81 8.21
CA PRO A 180 -24.72 4.27 6.88
C PRO A 180 -24.43 5.28 5.76
N GLY A 181 -23.85 4.79 4.67
CA GLY A 181 -23.43 5.59 3.51
C GLY A 181 -22.13 6.39 3.70
N GLN A 182 -21.50 6.35 4.88
CA GLN A 182 -20.23 7.04 5.15
C GLN A 182 -19.03 6.09 5.06
N SER A 183 -17.87 6.65 4.73
CA SER A 183 -16.60 5.92 4.73
C SER A 183 -15.71 6.33 5.89
N ALA A 184 -14.81 5.42 6.28
CA ALA A 184 -13.85 5.68 7.33
C ALA A 184 -12.53 4.93 7.10
N ASP A 185 -11.46 5.49 7.65
CA ASP A 185 -10.12 4.92 7.58
C ASP A 185 -9.89 4.03 8.80
N VAL A 186 -9.48 2.79 8.53
CA VAL A 186 -9.39 1.73 9.52
C VAL A 186 -7.97 1.19 9.51
N THR A 187 -7.30 1.20 10.67
CA THR A 187 -5.85 0.99 10.76
C THR A 187 -5.49 -0.20 11.64
N VAL A 188 -4.53 -1.02 11.20
CA VAL A 188 -3.92 -2.10 11.97
C VAL A 188 -2.39 -1.98 11.91
N LYS A 189 -1.76 -2.08 13.09
CA LYS A 189 -0.30 -2.17 13.21
C LYS A 189 0.14 -3.62 13.05
N MET A 190 1.20 -3.83 12.27
CA MET A 190 1.73 -5.15 11.91
C MET A 190 3.26 -5.10 11.85
N THR A 191 3.89 -6.25 11.65
CA THR A 191 5.33 -6.42 11.46
C THR A 191 5.56 -7.40 10.31
N ALA A 192 6.30 -6.97 9.28
CA ALA A 192 6.66 -7.81 8.15
C ALA A 192 7.39 -9.08 8.63
N PRO A 193 7.11 -10.26 8.05
CA PRO A 193 7.83 -11.48 8.39
C PRO A 193 9.35 -11.34 8.23
N ALA A 194 10.11 -12.14 8.98
CA ALA A 194 11.57 -12.16 8.87
C ALA A 194 12.06 -12.86 7.58
N THR A 195 11.19 -13.63 6.93
CA THR A 195 11.52 -14.36 5.70
C THR A 195 11.03 -13.58 4.49
N ALA A 196 11.91 -13.44 3.49
CA ALA A 196 11.56 -12.79 2.23
C ALA A 196 10.52 -13.60 1.44
N GLY A 197 9.70 -12.91 0.64
CA GLY A 197 8.66 -13.49 -0.19
C GLY A 197 7.40 -12.64 -0.26
N ASP A 198 6.45 -13.06 -1.09
CA ASP A 198 5.14 -12.44 -1.19
C ASP A 198 4.25 -12.88 -0.02
N VAL A 199 3.64 -11.92 0.66
CA VAL A 199 2.85 -12.17 1.88
C VAL A 199 1.51 -11.47 1.76
N ILE A 200 0.44 -12.21 2.07
CA ILE A 200 -0.93 -11.70 2.09
C ILE A 200 -1.63 -12.05 3.41
N GLY A 201 -2.38 -11.10 3.97
CA GLY A 201 -3.19 -11.29 5.17
C GLY A 201 -4.59 -10.71 4.98
N TYR A 202 -5.62 -11.52 5.25
CA TYR A 202 -7.02 -11.16 5.09
C TYR A 202 -7.67 -10.79 6.42
N TRP A 203 -8.51 -9.76 6.37
CA TRP A 203 -9.15 -9.10 7.49
C TRP A 203 -10.64 -8.88 7.19
N ILE A 204 -11.44 -8.76 8.25
CA ILE A 204 -12.88 -8.47 8.16
C ILE A 204 -13.31 -7.63 9.36
N LEU A 205 -14.43 -6.92 9.24
CA LEU A 205 -15.03 -6.25 10.41
C LEU A 205 -15.87 -7.23 11.23
N THR A 206 -15.87 -7.02 12.55
CA THR A 206 -16.69 -7.76 13.51
C THR A 206 -17.40 -6.81 14.48
N ASN A 207 -18.68 -7.06 14.78
CA ASN A 207 -19.43 -6.28 15.77
C ASN A 207 -19.06 -6.66 17.22
N ASP A 208 -19.71 -6.03 18.19
CA ASP A 208 -19.48 -6.28 19.63
C ASP A 208 -19.82 -7.72 20.08
N ASN A 209 -20.65 -8.43 19.30
CA ASN A 209 -20.99 -9.83 19.52
C ASN A 209 -19.98 -10.80 18.86
N GLY A 210 -18.95 -10.27 18.19
CA GLY A 210 -17.96 -11.04 17.43
C GLY A 210 -18.46 -11.54 16.07
N GLU A 211 -19.62 -11.11 15.61
CA GLU A 211 -20.18 -11.50 14.32
C GLU A 211 -19.44 -10.78 13.20
N LYS A 212 -18.93 -11.55 12.23
CA LYS A 212 -18.24 -11.05 11.04
C LYS A 212 -19.24 -10.47 10.05
N PHE A 213 -18.93 -9.33 9.44
CA PHE A 213 -19.78 -8.71 8.44
C PHE A 213 -18.99 -8.00 7.34
N GLY A 214 -19.66 -7.78 6.20
CA GLY A 214 -19.08 -7.13 5.05
C GLY A 214 -18.14 -8.01 4.22
N THR A 215 -17.42 -7.36 3.31
CA THR A 215 -16.45 -8.03 2.45
C THR A 215 -15.09 -8.08 3.13
N SER A 216 -14.40 -9.21 3.07
CA SER A 216 -13.01 -9.29 3.51
C SER A 216 -12.11 -8.39 2.66
N PHE A 217 -11.14 -7.76 3.31
CA PHE A 217 -10.11 -6.93 2.71
C PHE A 217 -8.74 -7.44 3.14
N TYR A 218 -7.66 -6.98 2.52
CA TYR A 218 -6.35 -7.59 2.74
C TYR A 218 -5.20 -6.60 2.67
N ILE A 219 -4.07 -7.04 3.18
CA ILE A 219 -2.75 -6.44 2.92
C ILE A 219 -1.94 -7.43 2.11
N LYS A 220 -1.32 -6.97 1.03
CA LYS A 220 -0.38 -7.75 0.20
C LYS A 220 0.93 -6.99 0.05
N VAL A 221 2.02 -7.56 0.54
CA VAL A 221 3.35 -6.95 0.51
C VAL A 221 4.39 -7.93 -0.03
N LYS A 222 5.48 -7.37 -0.57
CA LYS A 222 6.66 -8.12 -0.99
C LYS A 222 7.75 -7.91 0.04
N VAL A 223 8.01 -8.92 0.86
CA VAL A 223 9.09 -8.87 1.83
C VAL A 223 10.40 -9.10 1.10
N GLY A 224 11.22 -8.07 0.99
CA GLY A 224 12.47 -8.09 0.24
C GLY A 224 13.17 -6.74 0.27
N GLY A 225 14.47 -6.74 -0.01
CA GLY A 225 15.33 -5.55 0.10
C GLY A 225 16.40 -5.71 1.18
N ALA A 226 17.50 -4.98 1.04
CA ALA A 226 18.60 -5.05 1.99
C ALA A 226 18.14 -4.53 3.36
N THR A 227 18.17 -5.40 4.36
CA THR A 227 18.04 -4.99 5.76
C THR A 227 19.16 -4.00 6.05
N ALA A 228 18.83 -2.77 6.45
CA ALA A 228 19.83 -1.90 7.05
C ALA A 228 20.28 -2.52 8.39
N GLY A 229 21.34 -3.34 8.31
CA GLY A 229 22.25 -3.72 9.38
C GLY A 229 21.65 -4.30 10.66
N THR A 230 21.66 -5.62 10.79
CA THR A 230 22.18 -6.26 12.02
C THR A 230 22.72 -7.65 11.71
N ALA A 231 23.77 -7.70 10.90
CA ALA A 231 24.71 -8.82 10.91
C ALA A 231 25.89 -8.42 11.81
N THR A 232 25.71 -8.48 13.13
CA THR A 232 26.85 -8.61 14.04
C THR A 232 27.12 -10.10 14.17
N THR A 233 27.79 -10.70 13.18
CA THR A 233 28.58 -11.90 13.45
C THR A 233 29.73 -11.45 14.34
N ALA A 234 29.54 -11.57 15.66
CA ALA A 234 30.65 -11.44 16.59
C ALA A 234 31.69 -12.52 16.22
N PRO A 235 32.95 -12.16 15.92
CA PRO A 235 33.99 -13.16 15.81
C PRO A 235 34.17 -13.78 17.20
N THR A 236 34.08 -15.11 17.28
CA THR A 236 34.45 -15.90 18.45
C THR A 236 35.86 -15.50 18.87
N ALA A 237 36.00 -14.75 19.96
CA ALA A 237 37.30 -14.52 20.59
C ALA A 237 37.73 -15.83 21.28
N THR A 238 38.70 -16.53 20.68
CA THR A 238 39.41 -17.63 21.34
C THR A 238 40.36 -17.02 22.37
N SER A 239 40.04 -17.18 23.65
CA SER A 239 40.93 -16.83 24.75
C SER A 239 42.14 -17.78 24.77
N THR A 240 43.30 -17.31 24.34
CA THR A 240 44.59 -17.98 24.61
C THR A 240 45.13 -17.51 25.96
N THR A 241 45.07 -18.38 26.96
CA THR A 241 45.73 -18.18 28.26
C THR A 241 47.23 -18.33 28.07
N SER A 242 47.96 -17.21 28.11
CA SER A 242 49.43 -17.18 28.14
C SER A 242 49.91 -17.34 29.58
N SER A 243 50.45 -18.51 29.91
CA SER A 243 51.25 -18.73 31.12
C SER A 243 52.65 -18.15 30.91
N TYR A 244 53.11 -17.28 31.81
CA TYR A 244 54.50 -16.81 31.88
C TYR A 244 55.13 -17.28 33.21
N PRO A 245 56.42 -17.68 33.21
CA PRO A 245 57.05 -18.55 34.23
C PRO A 245 57.38 -17.89 35.57
#